data_AF-A0A6A4AUZ9-F1
#
_entry.id   AF-A0A6A4AUZ9-F1
#
_cell.length_a   1.000
_cell.length_b   1.000
_cell.length_c   1.000
_cell.angle_alpha   90.00
_cell.angle_beta   90.00
_cell.angle_gamma   90.00
#
_symmetry.space_group_name_H-M   'P 1'
#
loop_
_entity.id
_entity.type
_entity.pdbx_description
1 polymer ?
#
loop_
_entity_poly.entity_id
_entity_poly.type
_entity_poly.pdbx_seq_one_letter_code
_entity_poly.pdbx_strand_id
1 'polypeptide(L)'
;MKVESLFGLVFIHTARGKRVILPPALWSVAFKELHGSIWAGHLRGPHTYGRVSQLYWWPGLHGEVNRWVRGCQECGIRKARPRQVIPPLRSLRGGDVGDRWALDVAGPYPVAEGGERYV
;
A
#
# COMPACT_ATOMS: atom_id res chain seq x y z
N MET A 1 -14.69 -29.66 -9.96
CA MET A 1 -13.39 -29.78 -9.27
C MET A 1 -13.51 -30.88 -8.23
N LYS A 2 -12.57 -31.82 -8.14
CA LYS A 2 -12.60 -32.91 -7.17
C LYS A 2 -11.96 -32.44 -5.85
N VAL A 3 -12.60 -32.72 -4.73
CA VAL A 3 -12.08 -32.44 -3.39
C VAL A 3 -11.71 -33.76 -2.72
N GLU A 4 -10.59 -33.81 -2.01
CA GLU A 4 -10.14 -34.98 -1.27
C GLU A 4 -9.55 -34.58 0.08
N SER A 5 -9.60 -35.48 1.06
CA SER A 5 -8.94 -35.29 2.35
C SER A 5 -7.79 -36.28 2.49
N LEU A 6 -6.62 -35.79 2.90
CA LEU A 6 -5.40 -36.59 3.06
C LEU A 6 -4.53 -35.96 4.16
N PHE A 7 -3.99 -36.77 5.06
CA PHE A 7 -3.14 -36.32 6.18
C PHE A 7 -3.74 -35.19 7.03
N GLY A 8 -5.06 -35.20 7.24
CA GLY A 8 -5.77 -34.14 7.98
C GLY A 8 -5.93 -32.81 7.23
N LEU A 9 -5.51 -32.74 5.96
CA LEU A 9 -5.71 -31.58 5.10
C LEU A 9 -6.80 -31.86 4.06
N VAL A 10 -7.46 -30.79 3.62
CA VAL A 10 -8.42 -30.84 2.51
C VAL A 10 -7.72 -30.28 1.27
N PHE A 11 -7.83 -30.98 0.15
CA PHE A 11 -7.23 -30.61 -1.12
C PHE A 11 -8.29 -30.48 -2.21
N ILE A 12 -8.02 -29.61 -3.18
CA ILE A 12 -8.80 -29.46 -4.40
C ILE A 12 -7.94 -29.69 -5.63
N HIS A 13 -8.48 -30.46 -6.58
CA HIS A 13 -7.89 -30.68 -7.88
C HIS A 13 -8.36 -29.60 -8.85
N THR A 14 -7.42 -28.75 -9.26
CA THR A 14 -7.64 -27.69 -10.25
C THR A 14 -6.93 -28.05 -11.56
N ALA A 15 -7.24 -27.34 -12.65
CA ALA A 15 -6.52 -27.50 -13.92
C ALA A 15 -5.01 -27.21 -13.80
N ARG A 16 -4.57 -26.48 -12.77
CA ARG A 16 -3.17 -26.13 -12.50
C ARG A 16 -2.52 -27.02 -11.45
N GLY A 17 -3.17 -28.13 -11.10
CA GLY A 17 -2.72 -29.10 -10.11
C GLY A 17 -3.48 -29.04 -8.79
N LYS A 18 -2.99 -29.83 -7.83
CA LYS A 18 -3.55 -29.99 -6.49
C LYS A 18 -3.20 -28.80 -5.59
N ARG A 19 -4.16 -28.29 -4.82
CA ARG A 19 -4.00 -27.18 -3.87
C ARG A 19 -4.62 -27.52 -2.53
N VAL A 20 -4.06 -26.99 -1.45
CA VAL A 20 -4.65 -27.12 -0.10
C VAL A 20 -5.79 -26.11 0.03
N ILE A 21 -6.95 -26.57 0.51
CA ILE A 21 -8.03 -25.68 0.93
C ILE A 21 -7.69 -25.17 2.32
N LEU A 22 -7.34 -23.90 2.42
CA LEU A 22 -6.89 -23.30 3.68
C LEU A 22 -8.11 -22.73 4.45
N PRO A 23 -8.35 -23.14 5.71
CA PRO A 23 -9.41 -22.56 6.54
C PRO A 23 -9.23 -21.06 6.77
N PRO A 24 -10.31 -20.27 6.89
CA PRO A 24 -10.25 -18.82 7.12
C PRO A 24 -9.37 -18.38 8.30
N ALA A 25 -9.34 -19.17 9.36
CA ALA A 25 -8.51 -18.92 10.54
C ALA A 25 -7.01 -18.82 10.24
N LEU A 26 -6.53 -19.41 9.14
CA LEU A 26 -5.12 -19.44 8.76
C LEU A 26 -4.76 -18.45 7.64
N TRP A 27 -5.74 -17.73 7.07
CA TRP A 27 -5.48 -16.83 5.94
C TRP A 27 -4.52 -15.72 6.29
N SER A 28 -4.67 -15.11 7.47
CA SER A 28 -3.78 -14.03 7.92
C SER A 28 -2.33 -14.48 8.08
N VAL A 29 -2.12 -15.70 8.58
CA VAL A 29 -0.79 -16.32 8.71
C VAL A 29 -0.18 -16.53 7.34
N ALA A 30 -0.92 -17.14 6.41
CA ALA A 30 -0.47 -17.36 5.04
C ALA A 30 -0.14 -16.03 4.33
N PHE A 31 -0.96 -15.00 4.52
CA PHE A 31 -0.69 -13.69 3.92
C PHE A 31 0.51 -12.99 4.52
N LYS A 32 0.72 -13.06 5.85
CA LYS A 32 1.92 -12.52 6.49
C LYS A 32 3.19 -13.14 5.90
N GLU A 33 3.21 -14.46 5.72
CA GLU A 33 4.38 -15.13 5.13
C GLU A 33 4.58 -14.84 3.65
N LEU A 34 3.51 -14.89 2.85
CA LEU A 34 3.60 -14.84 1.39
C LEU A 34 3.64 -13.41 0.83
N HIS A 35 3.33 -12.41 1.65
CA HIS A 35 3.43 -10.98 1.31
C HIS A 35 4.45 -10.22 2.19
N GLY A 36 4.39 -10.41 3.51
CA GLY A 36 5.09 -9.57 4.48
C GLY A 36 6.44 -10.10 4.98
N SER A 37 6.84 -11.33 4.61
CA SER A 37 8.17 -11.80 4.94
C SER A 37 9.24 -11.03 4.16
N ILE A 38 10.46 -10.96 4.73
CA ILE A 38 11.61 -10.33 4.07
C ILE A 38 11.90 -10.94 2.68
N TRP A 39 11.60 -12.23 2.51
CA TRP A 39 11.76 -12.97 1.26
C TRP A 39 10.59 -12.75 0.28
N ALA A 40 9.44 -12.34 0.80
CA ALA A 40 8.26 -12.12 -0.01
C ALA A 40 8.26 -10.77 -0.73
N GLY A 41 8.98 -9.78 -0.19
CA GLY A 41 9.27 -8.50 -0.85
C GLY A 41 8.09 -7.54 -0.96
N HIS A 42 7.01 -7.73 -0.20
CA HIS A 42 5.82 -6.84 -0.20
C HIS A 42 5.27 -6.54 -1.60
N LEU A 43 5.26 -7.55 -2.47
CA LEU A 43 4.82 -7.38 -3.84
C LEU A 43 3.33 -6.97 -3.94
N ARG A 44 2.96 -6.40 -5.08
CA ARG A 44 1.57 -6.01 -5.37
C ARG A 44 0.66 -7.23 -5.46
N GLY A 45 -0.64 -6.99 -5.28
CA GLY A 45 -1.70 -7.99 -5.27
C GLY A 45 -1.61 -9.10 -6.33
N PRO A 46 -1.40 -8.79 -7.62
CA PRO A 46 -1.28 -9.83 -8.66
C PRO A 46 -0.12 -10.81 -8.42
N HIS A 47 1.04 -10.32 -7.96
CA HIS A 47 2.20 -11.16 -7.68
C HIS A 47 2.02 -11.97 -6.39
N THR A 48 1.47 -11.35 -5.35
CA THR A 48 1.11 -12.07 -4.11
C THR A 48 0.10 -13.17 -4.41
N TYR A 49 -0.92 -12.90 -5.22
CA TYR A 49 -1.88 -13.90 -5.66
C TYR A 49 -1.22 -15.03 -6.45
N GLY A 50 -0.30 -14.69 -7.35
CA GLY A 50 0.50 -15.66 -8.09
C GLY A 50 1.23 -16.64 -7.16
N ARG A 51 1.78 -16.16 -6.04
CA ARG A 51 2.45 -16.99 -5.03
C ARG A 51 1.45 -17.82 -4.20
N VAL A 52 0.40 -17.19 -3.66
CA VAL A 52 -0.60 -17.86 -2.81
C VAL A 52 -1.33 -18.96 -3.58
N SER A 53 -1.70 -18.70 -4.84
CA SER A 53 -2.45 -19.64 -5.69
C SER A 53 -1.63 -20.86 -6.15
N GLN A 54 -0.32 -20.91 -5.90
CA GLN A 54 0.49 -22.11 -6.11
C GLN A 54 0.33 -23.14 -4.99
N LEU A 55 -0.04 -22.71 -3.79
CA LEU A 55 -0.11 -23.56 -2.60
C LEU A 55 -1.56 -23.79 -2.16
N TYR A 56 -2.34 -22.71 -2.14
CA TYR A 56 -3.66 -22.68 -1.51
C TYR A 56 -4.78 -22.34 -2.47
N TRP A 57 -5.99 -22.71 -2.09
CA TRP A 57 -7.21 -22.38 -2.81
C TRP A 57 -8.38 -22.17 -1.86
N TRP A 58 -9.22 -21.17 -2.15
CA TRP A 58 -10.56 -21.01 -1.59
C TRP A 58 -11.39 -20.07 -2.50
N PRO A 59 -12.73 -20.09 -2.40
CA PRO A 59 -13.57 -19.16 -3.14
C PRO A 59 -13.21 -17.71 -2.81
N GLY A 60 -13.01 -16.88 -3.83
CA GLY A 60 -12.69 -15.46 -3.64
C GLY A 60 -11.22 -15.16 -3.25
N LEU A 61 -10.31 -16.14 -3.32
CA LEU A 61 -8.88 -15.98 -2.99
C LEU A 61 -8.26 -14.69 -3.57
N HIS A 62 -8.49 -14.40 -4.85
CA HIS A 62 -7.95 -13.20 -5.50
C HIS A 62 -8.45 -11.90 -4.85
N GLY A 63 -9.73 -11.84 -4.46
CA GLY A 63 -10.31 -10.69 -3.79
C GLY A 63 -9.72 -10.48 -2.40
N GLU A 64 -9.57 -11.57 -1.64
CA GLU A 64 -9.00 -11.54 -0.28
C GLU A 64 -7.52 -11.13 -0.29
N VAL A 65 -6.72 -11.68 -1.20
CA VAL A 65 -5.31 -11.28 -1.37
C VAL A 65 -5.21 -9.79 -1.66
N ASN A 66 -6.00 -9.29 -2.60
CA ASN A 66 -5.98 -7.87 -2.96
C ASN A 66 -6.42 -6.98 -1.79
N ARG A 67 -7.43 -7.39 -1.02
CA ARG A 67 -7.87 -6.66 0.17
C ARG A 67 -6.77 -6.60 1.22
N TRP A 68 -6.12 -7.73 1.51
CA TRP A 68 -5.01 -7.81 2.46
C TRP A 68 -3.84 -6.92 2.05
N VAL A 69 -3.36 -7.04 0.81
CA VAL A 69 -2.22 -6.25 0.30
C VAL A 69 -2.53 -4.75 0.29
N ARG A 70 -3.78 -4.34 0.05
CA ARG A 70 -4.20 -2.94 0.17
C ARG A 70 -4.17 -2.44 1.61
N GLY A 71 -4.49 -3.30 2.58
CA GLY A 71 -4.45 -3.00 4.01
C GLY A 71 -3.06 -3.09 4.65
N CYS A 72 -2.02 -3.48 3.92
CA CYS A 72 -0.67 -3.58 4.46
C CYS A 72 -0.13 -2.20 4.86
N GLN A 73 0.13 -2.00 6.15
CA GLN A 73 0.64 -0.75 6.71
C GLN A 73 2.03 -0.38 6.14
N GLU A 74 2.95 -1.34 6.06
CA GLU A 74 4.30 -1.10 5.53
C GLU A 74 4.28 -0.63 4.08
N CYS A 75 3.44 -1.27 3.25
CA CYS A 75 3.19 -0.81 1.89
C CYS A 75 2.53 0.56 1.87
N GLY A 76 1.56 0.82 2.75
CA GLY A 76 0.83 2.08 2.81
C GLY A 76 1.72 3.27 3.16
N ILE A 77 2.67 3.10 4.08
CA ILE A 77 3.62 4.15 4.48
C ILE A 77 4.67 4.40 3.40
N ARG A 78 5.15 3.35 2.71
CA ARG A 78 6.23 3.45 1.71
C ARG A 78 5.75 3.81 0.30
N LYS A 79 4.48 3.56 -0.03
CA LYS A 79 3.95 3.90 -1.35
C LYS A 79 3.94 5.42 -1.51
N ALA A 80 4.73 5.91 -2.47
CA ALA A 80 4.55 7.25 -2.99
C ALA A 80 3.08 7.39 -3.40
N ARG A 81 2.36 8.28 -2.73
CA ARG A 81 1.03 8.68 -3.20
C ARG A 81 1.24 9.22 -4.62
N PRO A 82 0.41 8.83 -5.61
CA PRO A 82 0.38 9.57 -6.86
C PRO A 82 0.29 11.03 -6.49
N ARG A 83 1.21 11.87 -7.00
CA ARG A 83 1.11 13.31 -6.77
C ARG A 83 -0.31 13.68 -7.13
N GLN A 84 -1.11 14.09 -6.15
CA GLN A 84 -2.38 14.72 -6.47
C GLN A 84 -2.00 15.84 -7.42
N VAL A 85 -2.61 15.83 -8.60
CA VAL A 85 -2.49 16.96 -9.51
C VAL A 85 -3.31 18.06 -8.87
N ILE A 86 -2.68 18.78 -7.95
CA ILE A 86 -3.26 19.96 -7.33
C ILE A 86 -3.16 21.04 -8.41
N PRO A 87 -4.28 21.57 -8.92
CA PRO A 87 -4.21 22.67 -9.88
C PRO A 87 -3.48 23.85 -9.22
N PRO A 88 -2.74 24.66 -9.99
CA PRO A 88 -2.06 25.82 -9.45
C PRO A 88 -3.06 26.71 -8.70
N LEU A 89 -2.62 27.25 -7.56
CA LEU A 89 -3.40 28.25 -6.83
C LEU A 89 -3.69 29.42 -7.77
N ARG A 90 -4.94 29.91 -7.71
CA ARG A 90 -5.33 31.14 -8.41
C ARG A 90 -5.22 32.29 -7.44
N SER A 91 -4.71 33.42 -7.92
CA SER A 91 -4.71 34.65 -7.15
C SER A 91 -6.14 34.97 -6.69
N LEU A 92 -6.30 35.29 -5.42
CA LEU A 92 -7.53 35.88 -4.91
C LEU A 92 -7.65 37.28 -5.52
N ARG A 93 -8.87 37.70 -5.89
CA ARG A 93 -9.09 39.08 -6.34
C ARG A 93 -8.74 40.05 -5.20
N GLY A 94 -8.04 41.13 -5.54
CA GLY A 94 -7.79 42.22 -4.61
C GLY A 94 -9.09 42.89 -4.15
N GLY A 95 -9.07 43.40 -2.92
CA GLY A 95 -10.04 44.38 -2.43
C GLY A 95 -9.41 45.78 -2.48
N ASP A 96 -9.88 46.68 -1.61
CA ASP A 96 -9.31 48.01 -1.42
C ASP A 96 -7.91 47.94 -0.75
N VAL A 97 -7.24 49.09 -0.71
CA VAL A 97 -5.90 49.21 -0.09
C VAL A 97 -5.97 48.82 1.38
N GLY A 98 -5.21 47.79 1.76
CA GLY A 98 -5.16 47.29 3.13
C GLY A 98 -6.11 46.12 3.43
N ASP A 99 -6.95 45.71 2.48
CA ASP A 99 -7.93 44.62 2.69
C ASP A 99 -7.30 43.24 2.93
N ARG A 100 -6.08 43.00 2.41
CA ARG A 100 -5.39 41.70 2.51
C ARG A 100 -3.89 41.88 2.67
N TRP A 101 -3.33 41.20 3.66
CA TRP A 101 -1.91 41.16 3.95
C TRP A 101 -1.45 39.71 3.91
N ALA A 102 -0.38 39.44 3.17
CA ALA A 102 0.32 38.16 3.21
C ALA A 102 1.72 38.41 3.76
N LEU A 103 2.07 37.69 4.81
CA LEU A 103 3.36 37.76 5.48
C LEU A 103 4.01 36.39 5.33
N ASP A 104 5.27 36.37 4.94
CA ASP A 104 6.09 35.16 4.87
C ASP A 104 7.49 35.51 5.40
N VAL A 105 8.23 34.51 5.84
CA VAL A 105 9.59 34.68 6.34
C VAL A 105 10.56 34.04 5.35
N ALA A 106 11.44 34.85 4.80
CA ALA A 106 12.48 34.39 3.88
C ALA A 106 13.82 34.31 4.61
N GLY A 107 14.53 33.18 4.47
CA GLY A 107 15.83 32.96 5.08
C GLY A 107 16.05 31.50 5.53
N PRO A 108 17.16 31.19 6.23
CA PRO A 108 18.22 32.11 6.63
C PRO A 108 19.12 32.54 5.46
N TYR A 109 19.39 33.83 5.35
CA TYR A 109 20.36 34.36 4.40
C TYR A 109 21.79 34.35 4.97
N PRO A 110 22.82 34.19 4.11
CA PRO A 110 24.20 34.39 4.53
C PRO A 110 24.42 35.83 4.98
N VAL A 111 25.02 36.01 6.16
CA VAL A 111 25.37 37.32 6.72
C VAL A 111 26.84 37.34 7.10
N ALA A 112 27.51 38.46 6.82
CA ALA A 112 28.79 38.78 7.45
C ALA A 112 28.49 39.43 8.82
N GLU A 113 29.18 38.97 9.87
CA GLU A 113 29.16 39.53 11.23
C GLU A 113 27.76 39.86 11.81
N GLY A 114 27.04 38.83 12.27
CA GLY A 114 25.92 39.01 13.19
C GLY A 114 24.65 39.68 12.65
N GLY A 115 24.59 40.00 11.35
CA GLY A 115 23.42 40.63 10.72
C GLY A 115 22.15 39.76 10.71
N GLU A 116 21.02 40.41 10.41
CA GLU A 116 19.70 39.76 10.33
C GLU A 116 19.65 38.71 9.20
N ARG A 117 19.14 37.53 9.53
CA ARG A 117 19.12 36.37 8.62
C ARG A 117 17.77 36.14 7.97
N TYR A 118 16.73 36.83 8.43
CA TYR A 118 15.36 36.62 8.02
C TYR A 118 14.70 37.95 7.69
N VAL A 119 13.86 37.97 6.66
CA VAL A 119 13.03 39.12 6.25
C VAL A 119 11.59 38.65 6.08
#